data_AF-A0A9P5JIB5-F1
#
_entry.id   AF-A0A9P5JIB5-F1
#
_cell.length_a   1.000
_cell.length_b   1.000
_cell.length_c   1.000
_cell.angle_alpha   90.00
_cell.angle_beta   90.00
_cell.angle_gamma   90.00
#
_symmetry.space_group_name_H-M   'P 1'
#
loop_
_entity.id
_entity.type
_entity.pdbx_description
1 polymer ?
#
loop_
_entity_poly.entity_id
_entity_poly.type
_entity_poly.pdbx_seq_one_letter_code
_entity_poly.pdbx_strand_id
1 'polypeptide(L)'
;MVVLDIVGDKPLGAGSAKLLARLLTNLQAKTIVRSGPSASVQSQGQGRGQGGADPGAVRAQSLAQPFSKHAPHVATAYIRALIDPLSTMSQAIRQELEPGLFALCEIMGEYGRDAIMTAMLDDSGKAMMRLLWVQYDKQRYVGKG
;
A
#
# COMPACT_ATOMS: atom_id res chain seq x y z
N MET A 1 -24.70 -0.27 9.67
CA MET A 1 -24.75 0.06 8.23
C MET A 1 -23.88 1.29 8.03
N VAL A 2 -22.59 1.10 7.71
CA VAL A 2 -21.70 2.22 7.40
C VAL A 2 -21.56 2.23 5.89
N VAL A 3 -22.31 3.13 5.27
CA VAL A 3 -22.21 3.45 3.85
C VAL A 3 -20.84 4.09 3.65
N LEU A 4 -19.96 3.43 2.91
CA LEU A 4 -18.81 4.11 2.33
C LEU A 4 -19.35 4.95 1.18
N ASP A 5 -19.88 6.13 1.52
CA ASP A 5 -20.19 7.21 0.58
C ASP A 5 -18.85 7.74 0.02
N ILE A 6 -18.30 7.02 -0.96
CA ILE A 6 -17.31 7.58 -1.85
C ILE A 6 -18.09 8.24 -2.98
N VAL A 7 -18.18 9.57 -2.89
CA VAL A 7 -18.63 10.51 -3.92
C VAL A 7 -18.49 9.94 -5.35
N GLY A 8 -19.62 9.58 -5.97
CA GLY A 8 -19.69 9.31 -7.40
C GLY A 8 -20.67 8.21 -7.77
N ASP A 9 -21.75 8.59 -8.46
CA ASP A 9 -22.80 7.74 -9.05
C ASP A 9 -22.31 6.82 -10.19
N LYS A 10 -21.02 6.46 -10.19
CA LYS A 10 -20.36 5.60 -11.17
C LYS A 10 -19.48 4.57 -10.45
N PRO A 11 -19.68 3.26 -10.72
CA PRO A 11 -18.80 2.22 -10.19
C PRO A 11 -17.35 2.46 -10.66
N LEU A 12 -16.38 2.02 -9.85
CA LEU A 12 -14.95 2.16 -10.14
C LEU A 12 -14.62 1.58 -11.52
N GLY A 13 -14.32 2.44 -12.50
CA GLY A 13 -13.91 1.98 -13.83
C GLY A 13 -12.46 1.46 -13.84
N ALA A 14 -12.11 0.65 -14.86
CA ALA A 14 -10.76 0.13 -15.03
C ALA A 14 -9.68 1.23 -15.09
N GLY A 15 -9.99 2.38 -15.69
CA GLY A 15 -9.08 3.53 -15.71
C GLY A 15 -8.78 4.10 -14.32
N SER A 16 -9.81 4.28 -13.49
CA SER A 16 -9.64 4.76 -12.11
C SER A 16 -8.93 3.74 -11.22
N ALA A 17 -9.23 2.45 -11.43
CA ALA A 17 -8.54 1.35 -10.78
C ALA A 17 -7.03 1.38 -11.07
N LYS A 18 -6.65 1.55 -12.34
CA LYS A 18 -5.25 1.71 -12.76
C LYS A 18 -4.55 2.90 -12.11
N LEU A 19 -5.24 4.04 -12.02
CA LEU A 19 -4.70 5.24 -11.36
C LEU A 19 -4.48 5.00 -9.86
N LEU A 20 -5.43 4.34 -9.19
CA LEU A 20 -5.29 3.95 -7.79
C LEU A 20 -4.11 3.00 -7.59
N ALA A 21 -3.96 1.99 -8.45
CA ALA A 21 -2.86 1.04 -8.36
C ALA A 21 -1.50 1.73 -8.52
N ARG A 22 -1.39 2.66 -9.47
CA ARG A 22 -0.20 3.50 -9.67
C ARG A 22 0.07 4.39 -8.46
N LEU A 23 -0.95 5.00 -7.87
CA LEU A 23 -0.82 5.81 -6.66
C LEU A 23 -0.22 4.98 -5.51
N LEU A 24 -0.78 3.80 -5.25
CA LEU A 24 -0.32 2.90 -4.19
C LEU A 24 1.13 2.46 -4.41
N THR A 25 1.48 2.12 -5.65
CA THR A 25 2.86 1.76 -6.03
C THR A 25 3.82 2.94 -5.80
N ASN A 26 3.41 4.16 -6.15
CA ASN A 26 4.23 5.36 -5.99
C ASN A 26 4.47 5.76 -4.53
N LEU A 27 3.75 5.22 -3.55
CA LEU A 27 4.08 5.45 -2.13
C LEU A 27 5.49 4.95 -1.80
N GLN A 28 5.95 3.90 -2.47
CA GLN A 28 7.29 3.33 -2.29
C GLN A 28 8.37 4.14 -3.02
N ALA A 29 8.00 5.03 -3.96
CA ALA A 29 8.95 5.86 -4.67
C ALA A 29 9.63 6.84 -3.70
N LYS A 30 10.96 6.97 -3.82
CA LYS A 30 11.73 7.96 -3.06
C LYS A 30 11.64 9.30 -3.76
N THR A 31 11.09 10.29 -3.07
CA THR A 31 10.98 11.67 -3.57
C THR A 31 11.86 12.61 -2.77
N ILE A 32 12.44 13.61 -3.43
CA ILE A 32 13.22 14.67 -2.79
C ILE A 32 12.28 15.84 -2.57
N VAL A 33 11.97 16.15 -1.32
CA VAL A 33 11.23 17.37 -0.97
C VAL A 33 12.17 18.55 -1.15
N ARG A 34 11.97 19.38 -2.17
CA ARG A 34 12.71 20.63 -2.30
C ARG A 34 12.20 21.59 -1.24
N SER A 35 12.82 21.59 -0.06
CA SER A 35 12.61 22.62 0.94
C SER A 35 13.02 23.96 0.32
N GLY A 36 12.13 24.95 0.30
CA GLY A 36 12.52 26.35 0.09
C GLY A 36 13.51 26.80 1.18
N PRO A 37 14.12 27.99 1.09
CA PRO A 37 15.24 28.44 1.93
C PRO A 37 14.87 28.74 3.41
N SER A 38 13.94 27.99 4.01
CA SER A 38 13.59 28.10 5.43
C SER A 38 13.08 26.77 5.96
N ALA A 39 14.01 25.89 6.32
CA ALA A 39 13.75 24.74 7.20
C ALA A 39 15.08 24.28 7.78
N SER A 40 15.72 25.14 8.56
CA SER A 40 16.75 24.72 9.48
C SER A 40 16.10 23.99 10.66
N VAL A 41 16.80 22.95 11.13
CA VAL A 41 16.66 22.30 12.43
C VAL A 41 15.74 21.06 12.48
N GLN A 42 16.42 19.93 12.73
CA GLN A 42 15.99 18.64 13.30
C GLN A 42 15.33 17.59 12.38
N SER A 43 16.17 16.69 11.85
CA SER A 43 15.87 15.26 11.91
C SER A 43 17.09 14.50 12.43
N GLN A 44 17.06 14.21 13.73
CA GLN A 44 18.01 13.36 14.45
C GLN A 44 17.46 11.93 14.45
N GLY A 45 18.25 10.97 13.94
CA GLY A 45 18.11 9.52 14.14
C GLY A 45 17.28 8.76 13.09
N GLN A 46 17.66 7.57 12.60
CA GLN A 46 18.81 6.73 12.91
C GLN A 46 18.90 5.59 11.88
N GLY A 47 20.06 5.45 11.21
CA GLY A 47 20.37 4.33 10.32
C GLY A 47 21.88 4.24 10.14
N ARG A 48 22.50 3.26 10.80
CA ARG A 48 23.95 2.97 10.76
C ARG A 48 24.39 2.73 9.31
N GLY A 49 25.17 3.65 8.76
CA GLY A 49 25.87 3.52 7.49
C GLY A 49 26.96 4.58 7.45
N GLN A 50 28.17 4.14 7.72
CA GLN A 50 29.39 4.94 7.85
C GLN A 50 29.90 5.32 6.44
N GLY A 51 30.02 6.62 6.17
CA GLY A 51 30.56 7.15 4.91
C GLY A 51 30.10 8.59 4.70
N GLY A 52 31.04 9.54 4.72
CA GLY A 52 30.80 10.98 4.87
C GLY A 52 29.70 11.56 3.98
N ALA A 53 28.77 12.30 4.60
CA ALA A 53 27.71 13.00 3.90
C ALA A 53 27.68 14.47 4.34
N ASP A 54 27.77 15.33 3.34
CA ASP A 54 27.68 16.79 3.37
C ASP A 54 26.43 17.26 4.17
N PRO A 55 26.55 18.22 5.11
CA PRO A 55 25.43 18.68 5.95
C PRO A 55 24.29 19.39 5.20
N GLY A 56 24.33 19.50 3.86
CA GLY A 56 23.30 20.11 3.02
C GLY A 56 22.45 19.14 2.16
N ALA A 57 22.67 17.83 2.22
CA ALA A 57 22.00 16.89 1.32
C ALA A 57 20.55 16.59 1.73
N VAL A 58 19.58 17.08 0.95
CA VAL A 58 18.16 16.70 1.07
C VAL A 58 18.02 15.21 0.74
N ARG A 59 17.70 14.40 1.76
CA ARG A 59 17.54 12.95 1.58
C ARG A 59 16.22 12.64 0.90
N ALA A 60 16.28 11.85 -0.17
CA ALA A 60 15.09 11.29 -0.80
C ALA A 60 14.38 10.33 0.18
N GLN A 61 13.13 10.61 0.52
CA GLN A 61 12.31 9.82 1.42
C GLN A 61 11.08 9.27 0.69
N SER A 62 10.61 8.10 1.11
CA SER A 62 9.41 7.45 0.58
C SER A 62 8.26 7.60 1.58
N LEU A 63 7.03 7.66 1.07
CA LEU A 63 5.81 7.70 1.88
C LEU A 63 5.37 6.31 2.38
N ALA A 64 6.07 5.24 2.01
CA ALA A 64 5.78 3.88 2.46
C ALA A 64 5.84 3.74 3.99
N GLN A 65 6.90 4.28 4.61
CA GLN A 65 7.05 4.20 6.07
C GLN A 65 5.91 4.91 6.83
N PRO A 66 5.58 6.19 6.57
CA PRO A 66 4.46 6.83 7.25
C PRO A 66 3.11 6.18 6.91
N PHE A 67 2.96 5.58 5.72
CA PHE A 67 1.73 4.90 5.33
C PHE A 67 1.60 3.46 5.89
N SER A 68 2.68 2.85 6.39
CA SER A 68 2.70 1.45 6.85
C SER A 68 1.60 1.09 7.85
N LYS A 69 1.25 2.01 8.75
CA LYS A 69 0.16 1.80 9.74
C LYS A 69 -1.23 1.79 9.10
N HIS A 70 -1.39 2.41 7.93
CA HIS A 70 -2.67 2.53 7.22
C HIS A 70 -2.85 1.44 6.16
N ALA A 71 -1.77 0.88 5.61
CA ALA A 71 -1.82 -0.17 4.59
C ALA A 71 -2.69 -1.39 4.99
N PRO A 72 -2.63 -1.91 6.23
CA PRO A 72 -3.52 -2.99 6.69
C PRO A 72 -5.02 -2.67 6.55
N HIS A 73 -5.41 -1.43 6.84
CA HIS A 73 -6.81 -1.00 6.77
C HIS A 73 -7.29 -0.94 5.32
N VAL A 74 -6.44 -0.45 4.40
CA VAL A 74 -6.75 -0.39 2.97
C VAL A 74 -6.87 -1.79 2.38
N ALA A 75 -5.95 -2.70 2.73
CA ALA A 75 -6.03 -4.10 2.30
C ALA A 75 -7.29 -4.79 2.84
N THR A 76 -7.64 -4.55 4.10
CA THR A 76 -8.87 -5.07 4.71
C THR A 76 -10.13 -4.58 3.99
N ALA A 77 -10.19 -3.27 3.66
CA ALA A 77 -11.32 -2.70 2.93
C ALA A 77 -11.48 -3.33 1.53
N TYR A 78 -10.37 -3.54 0.83
CA TYR A 78 -10.37 -4.24 -0.46
C TYR A 78 -10.88 -5.69 -0.33
N ILE A 79 -10.39 -6.44 0.65
CA ILE A 79 -10.83 -7.83 0.87
C ILE A 79 -12.32 -7.89 1.20
N ARG A 80 -12.80 -7.01 2.07
CA ARG A 80 -14.23 -6.91 2.39
C ARG A 80 -15.06 -6.60 1.16
N ALA A 81 -14.60 -5.68 0.30
CA ALA A 81 -15.26 -5.40 -0.96
C ALA A 81 -15.21 -6.56 -1.97
N LEU A 82 -14.25 -7.49 -1.88
CA LEU A 82 -14.23 -8.68 -2.72
C LEU A 82 -15.19 -9.78 -2.27
N ILE A 83 -15.41 -9.90 -0.96
CA ILE A 83 -16.24 -10.96 -0.37
C ILE A 83 -17.69 -10.52 -0.13
N ASP A 84 -17.97 -9.21 -0.23
CA ASP A 84 -19.32 -8.66 -0.12
C ASP A 84 -20.20 -9.16 -1.29
N PRO A 85 -21.29 -9.90 -1.02
CA PRO A 85 -22.20 -10.40 -2.05
C PRO A 85 -22.83 -9.30 -2.91
N LEU A 86 -22.90 -8.07 -2.41
CA LEU A 86 -23.47 -6.92 -3.10
C LEU A 86 -22.43 -6.15 -3.91
N SER A 87 -21.15 -6.46 -3.74
CA SER A 87 -20.06 -5.82 -4.47
C SER A 87 -19.77 -6.57 -5.77
N THR A 88 -19.80 -5.84 -6.89
CA THR A 88 -19.46 -6.38 -8.21
C THR A 88 -18.14 -5.78 -8.69
N MET A 89 -17.04 -6.45 -8.36
CA MET A 89 -15.71 -6.07 -8.88
C MET A 89 -15.36 -6.93 -10.10
N SER A 90 -15.38 -6.33 -11.29
CA SER A 90 -15.04 -7.03 -12.53
C SER A 90 -13.58 -7.54 -12.51
N GLN A 91 -13.31 -8.59 -13.28
CA GLN A 91 -11.97 -9.14 -13.41
C GLN A 91 -10.95 -8.10 -13.93
N ALA A 92 -11.36 -7.25 -14.88
CA ALA A 92 -10.51 -6.19 -15.41
C ALA A 92 -10.07 -5.19 -14.33
N ILE A 93 -10.97 -4.82 -13.42
CA ILE A 93 -10.63 -3.92 -12.29
C ILE A 93 -9.64 -4.59 -11.35
N ARG A 94 -9.84 -5.88 -11.03
CA ARG A 94 -8.93 -6.64 -10.15
C ARG A 94 -7.53 -6.73 -10.73
N GLN A 95 -7.42 -6.97 -12.04
CA GLN A 95 -6.14 -7.01 -12.75
C GLN A 95 -5.43 -5.64 -12.73
N GLU A 96 -6.16 -4.54 -12.93
CA GLU A 96 -5.56 -3.20 -12.87
C GLU A 96 -5.13 -2.81 -11.45
N LEU A 97 -5.83 -3.29 -10.41
CA LEU A 97 -5.48 -3.03 -9.00
C LEU A 97 -4.31 -3.86 -8.48
N GLU A 98 -4.08 -5.04 -9.06
CA GLU A 98 -3.08 -6.02 -8.62
C GLU A 98 -1.72 -5.42 -8.24
N PRO A 99 -1.04 -4.63 -9.10
CA PRO A 99 0.28 -4.08 -8.74
C PRO A 99 0.24 -3.17 -7.51
N GLY A 100 -0.85 -2.41 -7.32
CA GLY A 100 -1.02 -1.58 -6.13
C GLY A 100 -1.27 -2.40 -4.87
N LEU A 101 -1.97 -3.53 -4.97
CA LEU A 101 -2.20 -4.45 -3.84
C LEU A 101 -0.91 -5.14 -3.41
N PHE A 102 -0.02 -5.46 -4.33
CA PHE A 102 1.30 -6.01 -4.00
C PHE A 102 2.19 -4.96 -3.33
N ALA A 103 2.16 -3.71 -3.80
CA ALA A 103 2.82 -2.61 -3.09
C ALA A 103 2.30 -2.46 -1.66
N LEU A 104 0.98 -2.59 -1.43
CA LEU A 104 0.39 -2.59 -0.08
C LEU A 104 0.88 -3.76 0.78
N CYS A 105 0.99 -4.97 0.21
CA CYS A 105 1.54 -6.13 0.91
C CYS A 105 2.99 -5.89 1.35
N GLU A 106 3.81 -5.30 0.49
CA GLU A 106 5.18 -4.94 0.83
C GLU A 106 5.26 -3.84 1.90
N ILE A 107 4.41 -2.80 1.80
CA ILE A 107 4.37 -1.70 2.79
C ILE A 107 3.92 -2.19 4.17
N MET A 108 2.93 -3.08 4.24
CA MET A 108 2.42 -3.57 5.53
C MET A 108 3.35 -4.60 6.19
N GLY A 109 4.07 -5.39 5.37
CA GLY A 109 4.92 -6.48 5.83
C GLY A 109 4.16 -7.60 6.56
N GLU A 110 4.90 -8.60 7.05
CA GLU A 110 4.32 -9.77 7.72
C GLU A 110 3.55 -9.40 8.99
N TYR A 111 4.08 -8.44 9.78
CA TYR A 111 3.41 -7.95 10.97
C TYR A 111 2.03 -7.35 10.67
N GLY A 112 1.92 -6.55 9.60
CA GLY A 112 0.64 -5.99 9.15
C GLY A 112 -0.34 -7.06 8.70
N ARG A 113 0.13 -8.10 8.00
CA ARG A 113 -0.67 -9.27 7.61
C ARG A 113 -1.21 -10.01 8.84
N ASP A 114 -0.35 -10.31 9.80
CA ASP A 114 -0.73 -11.11 10.96
C ASP A 114 -1.71 -10.35 11.87
N ALA A 115 -1.55 -9.02 11.97
CA ALA A 115 -2.50 -8.16 12.66
C ALA A 115 -3.91 -8.24 12.04
N ILE A 116 -4.03 -8.15 10.70
CA ILE A 116 -5.36 -8.22 10.06
C ILE A 116 -5.96 -9.63 10.06
N MET A 117 -5.13 -10.67 9.97
CA MET A 117 -5.55 -12.07 10.10
C MET A 117 -6.14 -12.37 11.47
N THR A 118 -5.66 -11.67 12.51
CA THR A 118 -6.09 -11.91 13.91
C THR A 118 -7.28 -11.05 14.30
N ALA A 119 -7.31 -9.77 13.90
CA ALA A 119 -8.22 -8.79 14.49
C ALA A 119 -9.26 -8.18 13.52
N MET A 120 -9.06 -8.28 12.19
CA MET A 120 -9.83 -7.47 11.24
C MET A 120 -10.64 -8.27 10.21
N LEU A 121 -10.28 -9.54 9.99
CA LEU A 121 -10.90 -10.40 8.98
C LEU A 121 -11.66 -11.57 9.62
N ASP A 122 -12.80 -11.91 9.04
CA ASP A 122 -13.54 -13.15 9.25
C ASP A 122 -12.89 -14.30 8.45
N ASP A 123 -13.40 -15.53 8.57
CA ASP A 123 -12.73 -16.69 7.96
C ASP A 123 -12.70 -16.64 6.42
N SER A 124 -13.73 -16.05 5.81
CA SER A 124 -13.77 -15.73 4.37
C SER A 124 -12.68 -14.72 4.01
N GLY A 125 -12.60 -13.60 4.73
CA GLY A 125 -11.57 -12.59 4.52
C GLY A 125 -10.16 -13.12 4.73
N LYS A 126 -9.94 -13.97 5.74
CA LYS A 126 -8.65 -14.64 5.99
C LYS A 126 -8.25 -15.53 4.81
N ALA A 127 -9.18 -16.30 4.25
CA ALA A 127 -8.90 -17.12 3.07
C ALA A 127 -8.47 -16.27 1.86
N MET A 128 -9.18 -15.16 1.63
CA MET A 128 -8.83 -14.21 0.55
C MET A 128 -7.48 -13.54 0.79
N MET A 129 -7.18 -13.14 2.03
CA MET A 129 -5.89 -12.56 2.38
C MET A 129 -4.73 -13.55 2.18
N ARG A 130 -4.91 -14.84 2.51
CA ARG A 130 -3.90 -15.88 2.25
C ARG A 130 -3.65 -16.03 0.75
N LEU A 131 -4.72 -16.05 -0.05
CA LEU A 131 -4.61 -16.14 -1.51
C LEU A 131 -3.87 -14.94 -2.10
N LEU A 132 -4.19 -13.72 -1.64
CA LEU A 132 -3.50 -12.50 -2.05
C LEU A 132 -2.01 -12.55 -1.66
N TRP A 133 -1.70 -12.97 -0.44
CA TRP A 133 -0.33 -13.04 0.07
C TRP A 133 0.53 -14.04 -0.71
N VAL A 134 -0.02 -15.21 -1.04
CA VAL A 134 0.67 -16.22 -1.85
C VAL A 134 0.97 -15.68 -3.26
N GLN A 135 0.04 -14.95 -3.87
CA GLN A 135 0.26 -14.32 -5.17
C GLN A 135 1.35 -13.24 -5.11
N TYR A 136 1.32 -12.40 -4.07
CA TYR A 136 2.36 -11.41 -3.80
C TYR A 136 3.74 -12.08 -3.64
N ASP A 137 3.85 -13.11 -2.81
CA ASP A 137 5.12 -13.82 -2.60
C ASP A 137 5.64 -14.41 -3.91
N LYS A 138 4.78 -15.07 -4.69
CA LYS A 138 5.15 -15.60 -6.00
C LYS A 138 5.76 -14.52 -6.90
N GLN A 139 5.15 -13.34 -6.97
CA GLN A 139 5.64 -12.23 -7.79
C GLN A 139 6.94 -11.64 -7.25
N ARG A 140 7.08 -11.54 -5.92
CA ARG A 140 8.29 -11.06 -5.25
C ARG A 140 9.52 -11.92 -5.55
N TYR A 141 9.34 -13.23 -5.71
CA TYR A 141 10.44 -14.17 -5.98
C TYR A 141 10.85 -14.26 -7.47
N VAL A 142 10.06 -13.72 -8.40
CA VAL A 142 10.37 -13.77 -9.85
C VAL A 142 11.32 -12.65 -10.30
N GLY A 143 11.45 -11.56 -9.54
CA GLY A 143 12.23 -10.37 -9.92
C GLY A 143 13.55 -10.14 -9.17
N LYS A 144 14.09 -11.14 -8.46
CA LYS A 144 15.34 -11.03 -7.68
C LYS A 144 16.40 -12.09 -8.03
N GLY A 145 16.38 -12.57 -9.28
CA GLY A 145 17.41 -13.44 -9.86
C GLY A 145 18.43 -12.66 -10.66
#